data_AF-A0A2S4L7J7-F1
#
_entry.id   AF-A0A2S4L7J7-F1
#
_cell.length_a   1.000
_cell.length_b   1.000
_cell.length_c   1.000
_cell.angle_alpha   90.00
_cell.angle_beta   90.00
_cell.angle_gamma   90.00
#
_symmetry.space_group_name_H-M   'P 1'
#
loop_
_entity.id
_entity.type
_entity.pdbx_description
1 polymer ?
#
loop_
_entity_poly.entity_id
_entity_poly.type
_entity_poly.pdbx_seq_one_letter_code
_entity_poly.pdbx_strand_id
1 'polypeptide(L)'
;MRPGQLDCVLPNSAAQVLGRLQHQHPRGPRRHNGLVPFWPLLLEVLKQPVQEPPQLIDVLETISNSLRGSSGVAGDYGTLRAVVQDESTDCRLALKMPEHLGNGHVPILTLGQRLRLSRDQAGCLVAHRFICTLQPPLWRNESFDCSIWYDSPQRHGAIEMYLVALFTDIDELDEKEAAEPLEGASTHLGKRRCLCLGREEASLAPVKIVNLDKYSTEQQEPGYQCPSRAVVVSANKDNGFGQWATQV
;
A
#
# COMPACT_ATOMS: atom_id res chain seq x y z
N MET A 1 18.74 12.83 16.42
CA MET A 1 17.64 11.85 16.62
C MET A 1 18.20 10.66 17.37
N ARG A 2 17.50 10.15 18.39
CA ARG A 2 17.96 8.99 19.18
C ARG A 2 17.71 7.69 18.39
N PRO A 3 18.55 6.64 18.57
CA PRO A 3 18.29 5.33 18.00
C PRO A 3 17.18 4.63 18.81
N GLY A 4 16.11 4.25 18.11
CA GLY A 4 14.90 3.63 18.67
C GLY A 4 13.64 4.00 17.85
N GLN A 5 13.77 4.12 16.53
CA GLN A 5 12.73 4.68 15.67
C GLN A 5 11.76 3.58 15.21
N LEU A 6 10.56 3.64 15.77
CA LEU A 6 9.47 2.68 15.71
C LEU A 6 9.10 2.25 14.29
N ASP A 7 9.01 0.94 14.12
CA ASP A 7 8.64 0.22 12.90
C ASP A 7 7.30 0.68 12.31
N CYS A 8 7.08 0.42 11.01
CA CYS A 8 5.73 0.48 10.45
C CYS A 8 4.88 -0.58 11.18
N VAL A 9 3.81 -0.12 11.84
CA VAL A 9 3.07 -0.93 12.80
C VAL A 9 1.99 -1.71 12.04
N LEU A 10 2.07 -3.05 12.11
CA LEU A 10 0.90 -3.92 11.92
C LEU A 10 -0.29 -3.43 12.71
N PRO A 11 -1.50 -3.91 12.44
CA PRO A 11 -2.60 -3.71 13.36
C PRO A 11 -2.49 -4.64 14.59
N ASN A 12 -1.39 -4.51 15.35
CA ASN A 12 -1.28 -4.88 16.76
C ASN A 12 -1.95 -3.84 17.68
N SER A 13 -2.67 -2.91 17.07
CA SER A 13 -3.47 -1.89 17.72
C SER A 13 -4.63 -2.51 18.50
N ALA A 14 -4.96 -1.86 19.60
CA ALA A 14 -6.19 -2.11 20.31
C ALA A 14 -7.35 -1.48 19.52
N ALA A 15 -8.45 -2.22 19.35
CA ALA A 15 -9.59 -1.81 18.57
C ALA A 15 -10.89 -1.84 19.38
N GLN A 16 -11.87 -1.07 18.91
CA GLN A 16 -13.23 -1.07 19.45
C GLN A 16 -14.05 -2.15 18.77
N VAL A 17 -14.74 -2.98 19.57
CA VAL A 17 -15.72 -3.93 19.06
C VAL A 17 -17.02 -3.18 18.78
N LEU A 18 -17.36 -3.03 17.51
CA LEU A 18 -18.63 -2.42 17.11
C LEU A 18 -19.79 -3.33 17.53
N GLY A 19 -20.96 -2.74 17.81
CA GLY A 19 -22.16 -3.45 18.29
C GLY A 19 -22.49 -4.71 17.47
N ARG A 20 -22.36 -4.61 16.13
CA ARG A 20 -22.62 -5.72 15.20
C ARG A 20 -21.68 -6.92 15.33
N LEU A 21 -20.48 -6.74 15.88
CA LEU A 21 -19.48 -7.81 16.05
C LEU A 21 -19.47 -8.40 17.48
N GLN A 22 -20.28 -7.89 18.40
CA GLN A 22 -20.26 -8.32 19.81
C GLN A 22 -20.62 -9.79 20.00
N HIS A 23 -21.44 -10.36 19.13
CA HIS A 23 -21.87 -11.77 19.19
C HIS A 23 -20.89 -12.74 18.50
N GLN A 24 -20.03 -12.23 17.60
CA GLN A 24 -19.10 -13.03 16.80
C GLN A 24 -17.70 -13.08 17.40
N HIS A 25 -17.37 -12.17 18.32
CA HIS A 25 -16.05 -12.13 18.93
C HIS A 25 -15.88 -13.28 19.95
N PRO A 26 -14.89 -14.18 19.79
CA PRO A 26 -14.54 -15.15 20.82
C PRO A 26 -14.13 -14.37 22.07
N ARG A 27 -14.57 -14.75 23.28
CA ARG A 27 -14.31 -14.00 24.53
C ARG A 27 -12.79 -13.92 24.85
N GLY A 28 -12.06 -13.10 24.11
CA GLY A 28 -10.66 -12.79 24.35
C GLY A 28 -10.55 -11.79 25.50
N PRO A 29 -9.37 -11.70 26.13
CA PRO A 29 -9.14 -10.77 27.22
C PRO A 29 -9.29 -9.33 26.71
N ARG A 30 -10.35 -8.65 27.16
CA ARG A 30 -10.47 -7.19 27.00
C ARG A 30 -9.37 -6.54 27.83
N ARG A 31 -8.70 -5.55 27.26
CA ARG A 31 -7.76 -4.71 28.01
C ARG A 31 -8.52 -3.87 29.03
N HIS A 32 -7.82 -3.31 30.02
CA HIS A 32 -8.42 -2.50 31.10
C HIS A 32 -9.21 -1.27 30.61
N ASN A 33 -9.03 -0.86 29.35
CA ASN A 33 -9.76 0.22 28.67
C ASN A 33 -10.96 -0.27 27.82
N GLY A 34 -11.31 -1.55 27.89
CA GLY A 34 -12.41 -2.14 27.12
C GLY A 34 -12.08 -2.49 25.67
N LEU A 35 -10.85 -2.23 25.20
CA LEU A 35 -10.42 -2.54 23.84
C LEU A 35 -9.96 -4.00 23.69
N VAL A 36 -10.06 -4.53 22.48
CA VAL A 36 -9.63 -5.88 22.12
C VAL A 36 -8.42 -5.84 21.16
N PRO A 37 -7.62 -6.91 21.05
CA PRO A 37 -6.67 -7.05 19.95
C PRO A 37 -7.39 -6.97 18.61
N PHE A 38 -6.88 -6.19 17.66
CA PHE A 38 -7.54 -6.03 16.36
C PHE A 38 -7.44 -7.26 15.46
N TRP A 39 -6.33 -8.01 15.49
CA TRP A 39 -6.14 -9.13 14.57
C TRP A 39 -7.26 -10.19 14.59
N PRO A 40 -7.73 -10.67 15.77
CA PRO A 40 -8.90 -11.54 15.83
C PRO A 40 -10.17 -10.92 15.24
N LEU A 41 -10.37 -9.61 15.40
CA LEU A 41 -11.50 -8.89 14.82
C LEU A 41 -11.38 -8.81 13.29
N LEU A 42 -10.18 -8.53 12.77
CA LEU A 42 -9.90 -8.54 11.33
C LEU A 42 -10.22 -9.91 10.70
N LEU A 43 -9.82 -11.00 11.37
CA LEU A 43 -10.13 -12.36 10.92
C LEU A 43 -11.64 -12.59 10.80
N GLU A 44 -12.43 -12.17 11.79
CA GLU A 44 -13.89 -12.33 11.74
C GLU A 44 -14.54 -11.45 10.67
N VAL A 45 -14.03 -10.23 10.46
CA VAL A 45 -14.55 -9.32 9.44
C VAL A 45 -14.26 -9.87 8.03
N LEU A 46 -13.03 -10.32 7.75
CA LEU A 46 -12.63 -10.81 6.43
C LEU A 46 -13.10 -12.24 6.12
N LYS A 47 -13.66 -12.97 7.10
CA LYS A 47 -14.37 -14.24 6.86
C LYS A 47 -15.72 -14.06 6.18
N GLN A 48 -16.32 -12.87 6.27
CA GLN A 48 -17.62 -12.60 5.68
C GLN A 48 -17.52 -12.67 4.15
N PRO A 49 -18.45 -13.36 3.47
CA PRO A 49 -18.43 -13.41 2.02
C PRO A 49 -18.72 -12.01 1.46
N VAL A 50 -17.85 -11.56 0.56
CA VAL A 50 -18.02 -10.33 -0.22
C VAL A 50 -18.34 -10.75 -1.65
N GLN A 51 -19.59 -10.60 -2.05
CA GLN A 51 -20.10 -10.89 -3.38
C GLN A 51 -20.53 -9.62 -4.12
N GLU A 52 -20.85 -8.56 -3.38
CA GLU A 52 -21.41 -7.32 -3.91
C GLU A 52 -20.67 -6.10 -3.34
N PRO A 53 -20.53 -5.00 -4.10
CA PRO A 53 -19.85 -3.78 -3.65
C PRO A 53 -20.28 -3.23 -2.28
N PRO A 54 -21.59 -3.21 -1.91
CA PRO A 54 -22.02 -2.75 -0.59
C PRO A 54 -21.41 -3.56 0.56
N GLN A 55 -21.19 -4.87 0.37
CA GLN A 55 -20.62 -5.74 1.39
C GLN A 55 -19.14 -5.42 1.62
N LEU A 56 -18.40 -5.10 0.55
CA LEU A 56 -17.01 -4.64 0.66
C LEU A 56 -16.94 -3.31 1.42
N ILE A 57 -17.81 -2.36 1.08
CA ILE A 57 -17.89 -1.07 1.77
C ILE A 57 -18.17 -1.29 3.26
N ASP A 58 -19.12 -2.16 3.60
CA ASP A 58 -19.43 -2.54 4.98
C ASP A 58 -18.22 -3.11 5.72
N VAL A 59 -17.41 -3.95 5.07
CA VAL A 59 -16.16 -4.49 5.60
C VAL A 59 -15.16 -3.35 5.89
N LEU A 60 -14.92 -2.46 4.92
CA LEU A 60 -13.99 -1.33 5.05
C LEU A 60 -14.43 -0.34 6.13
N GLU A 61 -15.72 -0.05 6.22
CA GLU A 61 -16.28 0.78 7.29
C GLU A 61 -16.18 0.11 8.65
N THR A 62 -16.41 -1.21 8.73
CA THR A 62 -16.23 -1.97 9.98
C THR A 62 -14.80 -1.84 10.47
N ILE A 63 -13.84 -2.09 9.59
CA ILE A 63 -12.41 -2.01 9.89
C ILE A 63 -12.04 -0.59 10.35
N SER A 64 -12.44 0.42 9.58
CA SER A 64 -12.11 1.81 9.87
C SER A 64 -12.70 2.27 11.20
N ASN A 65 -13.99 2.02 11.44
CA ASN A 65 -14.65 2.39 12.68
C ASN A 65 -14.08 1.61 13.88
N SER A 66 -13.69 0.34 13.72
CA SER A 66 -13.05 -0.43 14.78
C SER A 66 -11.65 0.09 15.14
N LEU A 67 -10.86 0.55 14.16
CA LEU A 67 -9.50 1.05 14.38
C LEU A 67 -9.45 2.52 14.82
N ARG A 68 -10.28 3.37 14.22
CA ARG A 68 -10.19 4.84 14.32
C ARG A 68 -11.41 5.48 14.95
N GLY A 69 -12.52 4.76 15.11
CA GLY A 69 -13.80 5.31 15.55
C GLY A 69 -14.51 6.16 14.48
N SER A 70 -14.01 6.17 13.24
CA SER A 70 -14.64 6.83 12.10
C SER A 70 -14.22 6.13 10.79
N SER A 71 -14.94 6.41 9.70
CA SER A 71 -14.56 6.01 8.33
C SER A 71 -13.31 6.75 7.80
N GLY A 72 -12.69 7.63 8.60
CA GLY A 72 -11.50 8.39 8.22
C GLY A 72 -11.81 9.44 7.14
N VAL A 73 -11.01 9.41 6.06
CA VAL A 73 -11.19 10.29 4.89
C VAL A 73 -12.08 9.65 3.82
N ALA A 74 -12.43 8.37 3.97
CA ALA A 74 -13.40 7.75 3.09
C ALA A 74 -14.78 8.36 3.37
N GLY A 75 -15.31 9.09 2.40
CA GLY A 75 -16.62 9.71 2.44
C GLY A 75 -17.71 8.71 2.02
N ASP A 76 -18.24 8.87 0.82
CA ASP A 76 -19.41 8.14 0.30
C ASP A 76 -19.09 6.79 -0.38
N TYR A 77 -17.80 6.47 -0.54
CA TYR A 77 -17.29 5.31 -1.28
C TYR A 77 -17.76 5.22 -2.75
N GLY A 78 -18.23 6.32 -3.34
CA GLY A 78 -18.86 6.33 -4.66
C GLY A 78 -17.92 5.88 -5.78
N THR A 79 -16.64 6.28 -5.72
CA THR A 79 -15.63 5.86 -6.69
C THR A 79 -15.29 4.39 -6.55
N LEU A 80 -15.10 3.93 -5.30
CA LEU A 80 -14.85 2.51 -5.05
C LEU A 80 -16.03 1.65 -5.53
N ARG A 81 -17.26 2.10 -5.28
CA ARG A 81 -18.47 1.39 -5.73
C ARG A 81 -18.51 1.24 -7.24
N ALA A 82 -18.14 2.28 -7.99
CA ALA A 82 -18.12 2.23 -9.44
C ALA A 82 -17.12 1.18 -9.97
N VAL A 83 -15.93 1.09 -9.36
CA VAL A 83 -14.89 0.14 -9.81
C VAL A 83 -15.24 -1.31 -9.44
N VAL A 84 -15.70 -1.55 -8.21
CA VAL A 84 -15.96 -2.92 -7.70
C VAL A 84 -17.22 -3.54 -8.30
N GLN A 85 -18.07 -2.77 -8.98
CA GLN A 85 -19.17 -3.34 -9.76
C GLN A 85 -18.69 -4.25 -10.89
N ASP A 86 -17.52 -3.95 -11.46
CA ASP A 86 -16.99 -4.65 -12.64
C ASP A 86 -15.90 -5.68 -12.29
N GLU A 87 -15.31 -5.59 -11.09
CA GLU A 87 -14.15 -6.38 -10.67
C GLU A 87 -14.40 -7.12 -9.34
N SER A 88 -13.97 -8.39 -9.25
CA SER A 88 -13.95 -9.11 -7.96
C SER A 88 -12.83 -8.60 -7.08
N THR A 89 -13.07 -8.50 -5.77
CA THR A 89 -12.04 -8.08 -4.82
C THR A 89 -11.87 -9.12 -3.72
N ASP A 90 -10.75 -9.86 -3.72
CA ASP A 90 -10.38 -10.70 -2.59
C ASP A 90 -9.43 -9.98 -1.62
N CYS A 91 -9.98 -9.56 -0.48
CA CYS A 91 -9.20 -8.93 0.59
C CYS A 91 -8.45 -9.94 1.48
N ARG A 92 -8.60 -11.25 1.25
CA ARG A 92 -8.00 -12.31 2.10
C ARG A 92 -6.49 -12.38 2.00
N LEU A 93 -5.89 -11.79 0.97
CA LEU A 93 -4.43 -11.65 0.91
C LEU A 93 -3.86 -10.92 2.13
N ALA A 94 -4.62 -10.01 2.75
CA ALA A 94 -4.25 -9.37 4.01
C ALA A 94 -4.12 -10.38 5.18
N LEU A 95 -4.84 -11.50 5.15
CA LEU A 95 -4.78 -12.50 6.22
C LEU A 95 -3.48 -13.33 6.21
N LYS A 96 -2.76 -13.37 5.08
CA LYS A 96 -1.45 -14.06 4.96
C LYS A 96 -0.30 -13.29 5.63
N MET A 97 -0.57 -12.11 6.19
CA MET A 97 0.42 -11.22 6.81
C MET A 97 1.30 -11.86 7.90
N PRO A 98 0.77 -12.63 8.88
CA PRO A 98 1.61 -13.25 9.91
C PRO A 98 2.56 -14.30 9.34
N GLU A 99 2.17 -14.96 8.25
CA GLU A 99 2.99 -15.95 7.55
C GLU A 99 4.10 -15.27 6.75
N HIS A 100 3.78 -14.17 6.06
CA HIS A 100 4.71 -13.48 5.17
C HIS A 100 5.66 -12.51 5.88
N LEU A 101 5.22 -11.82 6.93
CA LEU A 101 5.99 -10.77 7.60
C LEU A 101 6.24 -11.05 9.08
N GLY A 102 5.88 -12.26 9.57
CA GLY A 102 6.20 -12.76 10.90
C GLY A 102 5.67 -11.85 12.01
N ASN A 103 6.58 -11.08 12.61
CA ASN A 103 6.26 -10.07 13.64
C ASN A 103 5.49 -8.86 13.09
N GLY A 104 5.29 -8.82 11.76
CA GLY A 104 4.80 -7.72 10.94
C GLY A 104 5.30 -6.35 11.37
N HIS A 105 6.59 -6.21 11.13
CA HIS A 105 7.23 -4.92 11.14
C HIS A 105 7.94 -4.79 9.80
N VAL A 106 7.66 -3.70 9.11
CA VAL A 106 8.46 -3.29 7.96
C VAL A 106 9.45 -2.24 8.46
N PRO A 107 10.76 -2.48 8.30
CA PRO A 107 11.75 -1.54 8.81
C PRO A 107 11.67 -0.21 8.06
N ILE A 108 11.86 0.89 8.79
CA ILE A 108 12.03 2.20 8.16
C ILE A 108 13.38 2.19 7.44
N LEU A 109 13.35 2.37 6.12
CA LEU A 109 14.56 2.46 5.32
C LEU A 109 15.29 3.77 5.58
N THR A 110 16.49 3.66 6.14
CA THR A 110 17.48 4.74 6.22
C THR A 110 18.45 4.66 5.04
N LEU A 111 19.35 5.62 4.94
CA LEU A 111 20.23 5.76 3.78
C LEU A 111 21.19 4.57 3.63
N GLY A 112 21.25 4.03 2.41
CA GLY A 112 22.09 2.88 2.06
C GLY A 112 21.47 1.53 2.43
N GLN A 113 20.29 1.51 3.05
CA GLN A 113 19.58 0.28 3.35
C GLN A 113 18.78 -0.21 2.14
N ARG A 114 18.54 -1.53 2.14
CA ARG A 114 17.74 -2.24 1.15
C ARG A 114 16.68 -3.05 1.87
N LEU A 115 15.46 -3.00 1.35
CA LEU A 115 14.40 -3.91 1.77
C LEU A 115 14.10 -4.82 0.59
N ARG A 116 14.24 -6.12 0.77
CA ARG A 116 13.79 -7.12 -0.21
C ARG A 116 12.48 -7.72 0.28
N LEU A 117 11.48 -7.72 -0.58
CA LEU A 117 10.19 -8.33 -0.33
C LEU A 117 9.90 -9.35 -1.43
N SER A 118 9.36 -10.50 -1.07
CA SER A 118 8.72 -11.36 -2.06
C SER A 118 7.50 -10.66 -2.66
N ARG A 119 7.01 -11.16 -3.81
CA ARG A 119 5.79 -10.65 -4.43
C ARG A 119 4.60 -10.75 -3.45
N ASP A 120 4.51 -11.86 -2.71
CA ASP A 120 3.46 -12.08 -1.70
C ASP A 120 3.56 -11.11 -0.51
N GLN A 121 4.77 -10.83 -0.03
CA GLN A 121 4.99 -9.84 1.03
C GLN A 121 4.56 -8.45 0.58
N ALA A 122 4.90 -8.05 -0.64
CA ALA A 122 4.49 -6.78 -1.22
C ALA A 122 2.96 -6.73 -1.42
N GLY A 123 2.38 -7.77 -2.02
CA GLY A 123 0.94 -7.91 -2.23
C GLY A 123 0.15 -7.85 -0.92
N CYS A 124 0.65 -8.49 0.14
CA CYS A 124 0.05 -8.42 1.46
C CYS A 124 0.04 -6.99 2.02
N LEU A 125 1.15 -6.25 1.90
CA LEU A 125 1.21 -4.85 2.31
C LEU A 125 0.25 -3.96 1.50
N VAL A 126 0.15 -4.23 0.20
CA VAL A 126 -0.78 -3.55 -0.72
C VAL A 126 -2.23 -3.83 -0.34
N ALA A 127 -2.59 -5.08 -0.05
CA ALA A 127 -3.91 -5.45 0.46
C ALA A 127 -4.23 -4.73 1.78
N HIS A 128 -3.28 -4.68 2.72
CA HIS A 128 -3.44 -3.96 3.99
C HIS A 128 -3.62 -2.44 3.82
N ARG A 129 -2.96 -1.87 2.80
CA ARG A 129 -3.13 -0.46 2.41
C ARG A 129 -4.52 -0.21 1.82
N PHE A 130 -5.02 -1.15 1.02
CA PHE A 130 -6.38 -1.12 0.49
C PHE A 130 -7.41 -1.18 1.63
N ILE A 131 -7.34 -2.18 2.51
CA ILE A 131 -8.30 -2.27 3.63
C ILE A 131 -8.06 -1.27 4.76
N CYS A 132 -7.16 -0.30 4.57
CA CYS A 132 -6.88 0.81 5.50
C CYS A 132 -6.55 0.36 6.93
N THR A 133 -5.77 -0.73 7.06
CA THR A 133 -5.40 -1.31 8.36
C THR A 133 -3.98 -1.00 8.82
N LEU A 134 -3.13 -0.49 7.92
CA LEU A 134 -1.80 -0.05 8.30
C LEU A 134 -1.89 1.16 9.23
N GLN A 135 -0.98 1.27 10.20
CA GLN A 135 -0.84 2.50 10.97
C GLN A 135 0.24 3.42 10.39
N PRO A 136 0.01 4.75 10.38
CA PRO A 136 1.01 5.68 9.87
C PRO A 136 2.21 5.68 10.81
N PRO A 137 3.43 5.81 10.29
CA PRO A 137 4.58 6.09 11.13
C PRO A 137 4.33 7.36 11.96
N LEU A 138 4.81 7.41 13.21
CA LEU A 138 4.56 8.54 14.13
C LEU A 138 5.01 9.91 13.62
N TRP A 139 5.90 9.94 12.62
CA TRP A 139 6.41 11.16 12.00
C TRP A 139 5.57 11.64 10.81
N ARG A 140 4.54 10.89 10.41
CA ARG A 140 3.64 11.20 9.29
C ARG A 140 2.23 11.44 9.83
N ASN A 141 1.70 12.63 9.56
CA ASN A 141 0.35 13.04 9.98
C ASN A 141 -0.72 12.85 8.88
N GLU A 142 -0.31 12.42 7.70
CA GLU A 142 -1.16 12.28 6.52
C GLU A 142 -1.60 10.83 6.32
N SER A 143 -2.78 10.66 5.71
CA SER A 143 -3.24 9.35 5.22
C SER A 143 -2.20 8.75 4.28
N PHE A 144 -1.99 7.45 4.38
CA PHE A 144 -1.06 6.69 3.55
C PHE A 144 -1.69 5.38 3.04
N ASP A 145 -2.97 5.18 3.38
CA ASP A 145 -3.84 4.13 2.88
C ASP A 145 -4.67 4.62 1.67
N CYS A 146 -5.46 3.74 1.09
CA CYS A 146 -6.27 4.05 -0.09
C CYS A 146 -7.57 4.80 0.24
N SER A 147 -7.84 5.16 1.50
CA SER A 147 -9.11 5.80 1.91
C SER A 147 -9.40 7.10 1.16
N ILE A 148 -8.34 7.82 0.76
CA ILE A 148 -8.44 9.08 0.00
C ILE A 148 -8.98 8.90 -1.43
N TRP A 149 -8.96 7.66 -1.94
CA TRP A 149 -9.38 7.32 -3.31
C TRP A 149 -10.82 6.81 -3.39
N TYR A 150 -11.46 6.50 -2.25
CA TYR A 150 -12.77 5.85 -2.25
C TYR A 150 -13.94 6.82 -2.46
N ASP A 151 -13.80 8.04 -1.94
CA ASP A 151 -14.85 9.05 -1.97
C ASP A 151 -15.16 9.54 -3.38
N SER A 152 -16.36 10.08 -3.59
CA SER A 152 -16.76 10.77 -4.81
C SER A 152 -17.11 12.23 -4.51
N PRO A 153 -16.91 13.16 -5.47
CA PRO A 153 -16.29 12.96 -6.77
C PRO A 153 -14.76 12.93 -6.68
N GLN A 154 -14.13 12.01 -7.41
CA GLN A 154 -12.69 12.10 -7.64
C GLN A 154 -12.39 13.12 -8.74
N ARG A 155 -11.33 13.91 -8.52
CA ARG A 155 -10.98 14.97 -9.45
C ARG A 155 -10.42 14.43 -10.76
N HIS A 156 -9.87 13.21 -10.77
CA HIS A 156 -9.16 12.61 -11.89
C HIS A 156 -9.56 11.13 -12.06
N GLY A 157 -9.92 10.73 -13.28
CA GLY A 157 -10.29 9.33 -13.61
C GLY A 157 -9.13 8.33 -13.51
N ALA A 158 -7.90 8.80 -13.31
CA ALA A 158 -6.75 7.91 -13.06
C ALA A 158 -6.99 7.01 -11.84
N ILE A 159 -7.69 7.50 -10.81
CA ILE A 159 -7.92 6.73 -9.57
C ILE A 159 -8.66 5.42 -9.84
N GLU A 160 -9.66 5.43 -10.73
CA GLU A 160 -10.37 4.21 -11.14
C GLU A 160 -9.40 3.21 -11.75
N MET A 161 -8.53 3.66 -12.66
CA MET A 161 -7.51 2.80 -13.28
C MET A 161 -6.53 2.22 -12.26
N TYR A 162 -6.14 2.99 -11.23
CA TYR A 162 -5.27 2.49 -10.16
C TYR A 162 -5.97 1.44 -9.29
N LEU A 163 -7.27 1.62 -9.00
CA LEU A 163 -8.04 0.64 -8.25
C LEU A 163 -8.25 -0.65 -9.07
N VAL A 164 -8.52 -0.54 -10.37
CA VAL A 164 -8.58 -1.71 -11.27
C VAL A 164 -7.23 -2.42 -11.29
N ALA A 165 -6.13 -1.72 -11.54
CA ALA A 165 -4.79 -2.30 -11.56
C ALA A 165 -4.43 -2.98 -10.23
N LEU A 166 -4.82 -2.38 -9.11
CA LEU A 166 -4.66 -2.94 -7.78
C LEU A 166 -5.40 -4.28 -7.62
N PHE A 167 -6.65 -4.37 -8.09
CA PHE A 167 -7.43 -5.61 -8.02
C PHE A 167 -6.88 -6.67 -8.95
N THR A 168 -6.55 -6.31 -10.18
CA THR A 168 -5.88 -7.21 -11.12
C THR A 168 -4.57 -7.77 -10.54
N ASP A 169 -3.74 -6.92 -9.92
CA ASP A 169 -2.49 -7.35 -9.29
C ASP A 169 -2.74 -8.30 -8.10
N ILE A 170 -3.79 -8.07 -7.30
CA ILE A 170 -4.15 -8.95 -6.17
C ILE A 170 -4.64 -10.30 -6.67
N ASP A 171 -5.46 -10.33 -7.71
CA ASP A 171 -5.99 -11.58 -8.29
C ASP A 171 -4.87 -12.41 -8.95
N GLU A 172 -3.96 -11.77 -9.69
CA GLU A 172 -2.80 -12.44 -10.29
C GLU A 172 -1.85 -13.07 -9.27
N LEU A 173 -1.82 -12.56 -8.03
CA LEU A 173 -0.98 -13.10 -6.96
C LEU A 173 -1.48 -14.43 -6.42
N ASP A 174 -2.79 -14.70 -6.49
CA ASP A 174 -3.35 -15.97 -6.02
C ASP A 174 -3.20 -17.08 -7.07
N GLU A 175 -2.99 -16.72 -8.34
CA GLU A 175 -2.85 -17.67 -9.46
C GLU A 175 -1.41 -18.15 -9.73
N LYS A 176 -0.37 -17.42 -9.26
CA LYS A 176 1.04 -17.75 -9.57
C LYS A 176 1.81 -18.22 -8.34
N GLU A 177 1.95 -19.53 -8.19
CA GLU A 177 2.99 -20.12 -7.34
C GLU A 177 4.39 -19.84 -7.91
N ALA A 178 5.27 -19.29 -7.06
CA ALA A 178 6.71 -19.08 -7.27
C ALA A 178 7.11 -18.03 -8.33
N ALA A 179 6.89 -16.75 -8.03
CA ALA A 179 7.68 -15.68 -8.65
C ALA A 179 9.01 -15.47 -7.91
N GLU A 180 10.10 -15.29 -8.67
CA GLU A 180 11.41 -14.85 -8.15
C GLU A 180 11.25 -13.62 -7.24
N PRO A 181 12.04 -13.50 -6.16
CA PRO A 181 11.94 -12.35 -5.25
C PRO A 181 12.17 -11.05 -6.01
N LEU A 182 11.24 -10.09 -5.85
CA LEU A 182 11.49 -8.72 -6.30
C LEU A 182 12.72 -8.21 -5.54
N GLU A 183 13.78 -7.79 -6.24
CA GLU A 183 14.81 -6.97 -5.61
C GLU A 183 14.18 -5.65 -5.19
N GLY A 184 13.75 -5.62 -3.94
CA GLY A 184 12.98 -4.51 -3.38
C GLY A 184 13.80 -3.24 -3.21
N ALA A 185 13.04 -2.16 -3.01
CA ALA A 185 13.51 -0.78 -2.99
C ALA A 185 14.83 -0.59 -2.22
N SER A 186 15.76 0.13 -2.85
CA SER A 186 17.03 0.55 -2.25
C SER A 186 17.07 2.07 -2.13
N THR A 187 17.22 2.58 -0.91
CA THR A 187 17.36 4.02 -0.68
C THR A 187 18.83 4.41 -0.74
N HIS A 188 19.28 4.88 -1.90
CA HIS A 188 20.63 5.43 -2.04
C HIS A 188 20.60 6.95 -1.89
N LEU A 189 21.18 7.50 -0.81
CA LEU A 189 21.63 8.89 -0.85
C LEU A 189 23.04 8.87 -1.44
N GLY A 190 23.22 9.50 -2.60
CA GLY A 190 24.54 9.97 -2.97
C GLY A 190 25.05 10.82 -1.81
N LYS A 191 26.17 10.43 -1.18
CA LYS A 191 26.79 11.23 -0.10
C LYS A 191 26.73 12.69 -0.56
N ARG A 192 26.19 13.58 0.28
CA ARG A 192 26.18 15.04 0.12
C ARG A 192 27.58 15.67 0.04
N ARG A 193 28.54 15.05 -0.64
CA ARG A 193 29.35 15.85 -1.54
C ARG A 193 28.41 16.22 -2.66
N CYS A 194 27.66 17.31 -2.46
CA CYS A 194 27.40 18.18 -3.58
C CYS A 194 28.79 18.34 -4.19
N LEU A 195 29.03 17.63 -5.28
CA LEU A 195 30.15 17.91 -6.12
C LEU A 195 29.79 19.27 -6.69
N CYS A 196 30.06 20.31 -5.90
CA CYS A 196 30.47 21.60 -6.42
C CYS A 196 31.82 21.37 -7.12
N LEU A 197 31.86 20.40 -8.05
CA LEU A 197 32.80 20.41 -9.14
C LEU A 197 32.57 21.81 -9.71
N GLY A 198 33.63 22.62 -9.69
CA GLY A 198 33.62 23.81 -10.53
C GLY A 198 33.09 23.35 -11.89
N ARG A 199 32.13 24.07 -12.45
CA ARG A 199 31.43 23.73 -13.69
C ARG A 199 32.39 23.37 -14.86
N GLU A 200 33.67 23.66 -14.68
CA GLU A 200 34.80 23.45 -15.57
C GLU A 200 35.49 22.07 -15.47
N GLU A 201 35.28 21.26 -14.41
CA GLU A 201 35.99 19.97 -14.22
C GLU A 201 35.22 18.73 -14.69
N ALA A 202 33.92 18.85 -14.98
CA ALA A 202 33.10 17.71 -15.38
C ALA A 202 32.95 17.64 -16.90
N SER A 203 33.54 16.63 -17.54
CA SER A 203 33.27 16.33 -18.95
C SER A 203 31.83 15.82 -19.11
N LEU A 204 31.10 16.36 -20.10
CA LEU A 204 29.76 15.89 -20.42
C LEU A 204 29.79 14.43 -20.88
N ALA A 205 28.87 13.62 -20.37
CA ALA A 205 28.66 12.26 -20.85
C ALA A 205 27.83 12.27 -22.15
N PRO A 206 28.01 11.27 -23.04
CA PRO A 206 27.20 11.15 -24.26
C PRO A 206 25.69 11.05 -23.93
N VAL A 207 24.88 11.83 -24.64
CA VAL A 207 23.42 11.80 -24.57
C VAL A 207 22.88 11.26 -25.88
N LYS A 208 22.00 10.25 -25.81
CA LYS A 208 21.27 9.72 -26.96
C LYS A 208 19.78 9.98 -26.75
N ILE A 209 19.20 10.83 -27.60
CA ILE A 209 17.76 11.05 -27.68
C ILE A 209 17.21 10.10 -28.74
N VAL A 210 16.18 9.35 -28.41
CA VAL A 210 15.53 8.40 -29.32
C VAL A 210 14.04 8.67 -29.28
N ASN A 211 13.44 8.88 -30.45
CA ASN A 211 11.99 8.92 -30.58
C ASN A 211 11.50 7.47 -30.67
N LEU A 212 10.62 7.08 -29.76
CA LEU A 212 10.01 5.77 -29.72
C LEU A 212 8.53 5.92 -30.03
N ASP A 213 7.99 5.04 -30.88
CA ASP A 213 6.56 5.01 -31.18
C ASP A 213 5.73 4.59 -29.94
N LYS A 214 6.33 3.77 -29.07
CA LYS A 214 5.79 3.37 -27.77
C LYS A 214 6.91 3.23 -26.75
N TYR A 215 6.71 3.76 -25.55
CA TYR A 215 7.62 3.65 -24.41
C TYR A 215 6.80 3.47 -23.14
N SER A 216 7.32 2.66 -22.21
CA SER A 216 6.68 2.41 -20.92
C SER A 216 7.72 2.41 -19.81
N THR A 217 7.37 2.98 -18.66
CA THR A 217 8.12 2.82 -17.41
C THR A 217 7.58 1.68 -16.55
N GLU A 218 6.49 1.03 -16.98
CA GLU A 218 5.79 0.01 -16.20
C GLU A 218 6.58 -1.29 -16.15
N GLN A 219 6.75 -1.84 -14.94
CA GLN A 219 7.53 -3.06 -14.71
C GLN A 219 6.96 -4.28 -15.47
N GLN A 220 5.65 -4.30 -15.71
CA GLN A 220 4.96 -5.38 -16.44
C GLN A 220 5.16 -5.30 -17.96
N GLU A 221 5.73 -4.20 -18.48
CA GLU A 221 5.98 -4.01 -19.91
C GLU A 221 7.48 -3.90 -20.25
N PRO A 222 8.33 -4.87 -19.86
CA PRO A 222 9.78 -4.79 -20.07
C PRO A 222 10.15 -4.72 -21.56
N GLY A 223 9.28 -5.18 -22.46
CA GLY A 223 9.46 -5.09 -23.91
C GLY A 223 9.42 -3.66 -24.47
N TYR A 224 8.82 -2.71 -23.75
CA TYR A 224 8.84 -1.28 -24.10
C TYR A 224 9.87 -0.49 -23.29
N GLN A 225 10.62 -1.18 -22.42
CA GLN A 225 11.78 -0.63 -21.72
C GLN A 225 13.05 -0.92 -22.52
N CYS A 226 14.06 -0.06 -22.40
CA CYS A 226 15.35 -0.33 -23.01
C CYS A 226 16.10 -1.38 -22.17
N PRO A 227 16.42 -2.58 -22.72
CA PRO A 227 17.06 -3.65 -21.95
C PRO A 227 18.37 -3.19 -21.31
N SER A 228 18.60 -3.62 -20.07
CA SER A 228 19.83 -3.33 -19.31
C SER A 228 20.09 -1.84 -19.01
N ARG A 229 19.05 -1.01 -19.00
CA ARG A 229 19.14 0.40 -18.58
C ARG A 229 18.35 0.68 -17.32
N ALA A 230 18.81 1.67 -16.56
CA ALA A 230 18.02 2.23 -15.48
C ALA A 230 16.83 3.00 -16.07
N VAL A 231 15.63 2.70 -15.57
CA VAL A 231 14.41 3.46 -15.86
C VAL A 231 14.27 4.55 -14.82
N VAL A 232 14.03 5.78 -15.27
CA VAL A 232 13.79 6.91 -14.38
C VAL A 232 12.29 7.07 -14.21
N VAL A 233 11.82 6.99 -12.97
CA VAL A 233 10.44 7.33 -12.60
C VAL A 233 10.45 8.73 -12.03
N SER A 234 9.59 9.60 -12.58
CA SER A 234 9.34 10.91 -12.01
C SER A 234 8.62 10.74 -10.69
N ALA A 235 9.32 11.01 -9.59
CA ALA A 235 8.83 10.78 -8.24
C ALA A 235 8.73 12.11 -7.49
N ASN A 236 7.68 12.24 -6.67
CA ASN A 236 7.61 13.29 -5.67
C ASN A 236 8.60 12.99 -4.53
N LYS A 237 8.88 13.98 -3.69
CA LYS A 237 9.66 13.84 -2.44
C LYS A 237 9.15 12.67 -1.59
N ASP A 238 7.83 12.46 -1.59
CA ASP A 238 7.19 11.28 -1.04
C ASP A 238 6.87 10.31 -2.19
N ASN A 239 7.69 9.26 -2.32
CA ASN A 239 7.62 8.34 -3.45
C ASN A 239 6.26 7.62 -3.54
N GLY A 240 5.70 7.54 -4.75
CA GLY A 240 4.66 6.57 -5.12
C GLY A 240 3.31 6.75 -4.44
N PHE A 241 3.02 7.93 -3.86
CA PHE A 241 1.70 8.21 -3.31
C PHE A 241 1.32 9.67 -3.47
N GLY A 242 0.14 9.91 -4.02
CA GLY A 242 -0.46 11.22 -4.12
C GLY A 242 -1.95 11.09 -4.28
N GLN A 243 -2.67 12.13 -3.86
CA GLN A 243 -4.13 12.23 -3.99
C GLN A 243 -4.62 12.00 -5.42
N TRP A 244 -3.76 12.28 -6.41
CA TRP A 244 -4.12 12.29 -7.82
C TRP A 244 -3.72 11.03 -8.57
N ALA A 245 -2.98 10.12 -7.93
CA ALA A 245 -2.47 8.89 -8.55
C ALA A 245 -1.93 9.14 -9.98
N THR A 246 -0.97 10.04 -10.13
CA THR A 246 -0.35 10.36 -11.42
C THR A 246 1.16 10.27 -11.32
N GLN A 247 1.77 9.71 -12.35
CA GLN A 247 3.16 9.98 -12.70
C GLN A 247 3.15 11.33 -13.44
N VAL A 248 3.91 12.32 -12.96
CA VAL A 248 4.04 13.62 -13.64
C VAL A 248 5.22 13.58 -14.59
#